data_AF-A0A535SDT1-F1
#
_entry.id   AF-A0A535SDT1-F1
#
_cell.length_a   1.000
_cell.length_b   1.000
_cell.length_c   1.000
_cell.angle_alpha   90.00
_cell.angle_beta   90.00
_cell.angle_gamma   90.00
#
_symmetry.space_group_name_H-M   'P 1'
#
loop_
_entity.id
_entity.type
_entity.pdbx_description
1 polymer ?
#
loop_
_entity_poly.entity_id
_entity_poly.type
_entity_poly.pdbx_seq_one_letter_code
_entity_poly.pdbx_strand_id
1 'polypeptide(L)'
;NPLAARLFGFRRAIAHGMWLKARCLAAMEGRLPDGLTASVEFKSPLLLPSTVAFSSRPSETGWIVAVSHAATGRPHLTGRVDERVLR
;
A
#
# COMPACT_ATOMS: atom_id res chain seq x y z
N ASN A 1 -15.01 -1.79 -13.63
CA ASN A 1 -16.41 -2.02 -14.01
C ASN A 1 -17.19 -2.51 -12.78
N PRO A 2 -18.24 -1.80 -12.33
CA PRO A 2 -19.05 -2.17 -11.15
C PRO A 2 -19.71 -3.55 -11.25
N LEU A 3 -20.07 -4.00 -12.46
CA LEU A 3 -20.70 -5.30 -12.70
C LEU A 3 -19.73 -6.45 -12.42
N ALA A 4 -18.48 -6.32 -12.87
CA ALA A 4 -17.43 -7.29 -12.59
C ALA A 4 -17.11 -7.36 -11.08
N ALA A 5 -17.09 -6.22 -10.37
CA ALA A 5 -16.80 -6.20 -8.93
C ALA A 5 -17.84 -6.99 -8.12
N ARG A 6 -19.13 -6.88 -8.47
CA ARG A 6 -20.20 -7.63 -7.82
C ARG A 6 -20.11 -9.14 -8.07
N LEU A 7 -19.67 -9.55 -9.26
CA LEU A 7 -19.48 -10.96 -9.61
C LEU A 7 -18.38 -11.64 -8.77
N PHE A 8 -17.39 -10.87 -8.31
CA PHE A 8 -16.33 -11.34 -7.40
C PHE A 8 -16.58 -10.99 -5.92
N GLY A 9 -17.83 -10.72 -5.53
CA GLY A 9 -18.21 -10.52 -4.13
C GLY A 9 -17.93 -9.13 -3.55
N PHE A 10 -17.49 -8.16 -4.35
CA PHE A 10 -17.24 -6.79 -3.88
C PHE A 10 -18.44 -5.88 -4.13
N ARG A 11 -18.88 -5.16 -3.09
CA ARG A 11 -20.02 -4.22 -3.16
C ARG A 11 -19.77 -3.03 -4.10
N ARG A 12 -18.51 -2.69 -4.37
CA ARG A 12 -18.06 -1.58 -5.23
C ARG A 12 -16.72 -1.91 -5.89
N ALA A 13 -16.29 -1.08 -6.84
CA ALA A 13 -14.95 -1.16 -7.42
C ALA A 13 -13.87 -1.05 -6.34
N ILE A 14 -12.80 -1.82 -6.51
CA ILE A 14 -11.64 -1.85 -5.63
C ILE A 14 -10.44 -1.21 -6.32
N ALA A 15 -9.60 -0.51 -5.57
CA ALA A 15 -8.30 -0.09 -6.06
C ALA A 15 -7.42 -1.34 -6.27
N HIS A 16 -6.63 -1.35 -7.35
CA HIS A 16 -5.68 -2.42 -7.61
C HIS A 16 -4.56 -2.38 -6.56
N GLY A 17 -4.21 -3.53 -5.99
CA GLY A 17 -3.16 -3.61 -4.97
C GLY A 17 -1.83 -3.01 -5.44
N MET A 18 -1.42 -3.33 -6.67
CA MET A 18 -0.17 -2.80 -7.24
C MET A 18 -0.17 -1.28 -7.42
N TRP A 19 -1.33 -0.69 -7.72
CA TRP A 19 -1.45 0.77 -7.75
C TRP A 19 -1.27 1.37 -6.35
N LEU A 20 -1.85 0.76 -5.32
CA LEU A 20 -1.67 1.21 -3.94
C LEU A 20 -0.20 1.09 -3.49
N LYS A 21 0.47 -0.01 -3.85
CA LYS A 21 1.92 -0.18 -3.63
C LYS A 21 2.72 0.95 -4.27
N ALA A 22 2.50 1.22 -5.56
CA ALA A 22 3.19 2.30 -6.28
C ALA A 22 2.92 3.66 -5.64
N ARG A 23 1.67 3.92 -5.22
CA ARG A 23 1.29 5.17 -4.56
C ARG A 23 1.98 5.37 -3.21
N CYS A 24 2.21 4.30 -2.45
CA CYS A 24 2.99 4.34 -1.21
C CYS A 24 4.44 4.71 -1.47
N LEU A 25 5.06 4.10 -2.49
CA LEU A 25 6.45 4.41 -2.86
C LEU A 25 6.59 5.86 -3.34
N ALA A 26 5.66 6.34 -4.17
CA ALA A 26 5.63 7.74 -4.60
C ALA A 26 5.45 8.72 -3.42
N ALA A 27 4.72 8.34 -2.37
CA ALA A 27 4.59 9.18 -1.17
C ALA A 27 5.89 9.27 -0.33
N MET A 28 6.87 8.42 -0.62
CA MET A 28 8.18 8.37 0.04
C MET A 28 9.32 8.90 -0.85
N GLU A 29 8.99 9.50 -2.00
CA GLU A 29 9.97 10.08 -2.90
C GLU A 29 10.93 11.02 -2.16
N GLY A 30 12.23 10.93 -2.48
CA GLY A 30 13.31 11.65 -1.80
C GLY A 30 13.79 11.03 -0.47
N ARG A 31 13.18 9.93 0.01
CA ARG A 31 13.60 9.19 1.22
C ARG A 31 14.02 7.75 0.95
N LEU A 32 13.86 7.30 -0.28
CA LEU A 32 14.14 5.94 -0.70
C LEU A 32 15.55 5.84 -1.32
N PRO A 33 16.28 4.73 -1.08
CA PRO A 33 17.55 4.48 -1.75
C PRO A 33 17.35 4.15 -3.24
N ASP A 34 18.40 4.33 -4.04
CA ASP A 34 18.37 4.08 -5.49
C ASP A 34 18.07 2.62 -5.83
N GLY A 35 18.64 1.68 -5.05
CA GLY A 35 18.34 0.26 -5.10
C GLY A 35 17.47 -0.16 -3.93
N LEU A 36 16.27 -0.67 -4.19
CA LEU A 36 15.36 -1.11 -3.12
C LEU A 36 14.62 -2.41 -3.43
N THR A 37 14.14 -3.05 -2.38
CA THR A 37 13.15 -4.12 -2.41
C THR A 37 11.94 -3.69 -1.61
N ALA A 38 10.77 -3.63 -2.26
CA ALA A 38 9.50 -3.29 -1.62
C ALA A 38 8.61 -4.53 -1.49
N SER A 39 8.47 -5.02 -0.26
CA SER A 39 7.61 -6.14 0.12
C SER A 39 6.33 -5.61 0.75
N VAL A 40 5.16 -6.01 0.24
CA VAL A 40 3.86 -5.54 0.75
C VAL A 40 2.90 -6.71 0.92
N GLU A 41 2.02 -6.57 1.88
CA GLU A 41 0.94 -7.50 2.16
C GLU A 41 -0.39 -6.73 2.12
N PHE A 42 -1.30 -7.18 1.26
CA PHE A 42 -2.63 -6.59 1.13
C PHE A 42 -3.58 -7.25 2.13
N LYS A 43 -4.04 -6.47 3.11
CA LYS A 43 -4.84 -6.97 4.25
C LYS A 43 -6.34 -6.93 3.98
N SER A 44 -6.82 -5.87 3.34
CA SER A 44 -8.23 -5.77 2.97
C SER A 44 -8.44 -4.93 1.71
N PRO A 45 -9.50 -5.20 0.93
CA PRO A 45 -9.79 -4.44 -0.29
C PRO A 45 -10.02 -2.96 0.01
N LEU A 46 -9.44 -2.08 -0.81
CA LEU A 46 -9.70 -0.64 -0.76
C LEU A 46 -10.84 -0.29 -1.72
N LEU A 47 -12.04 -0.08 -1.19
CA LEU A 47 -13.22 0.25 -2.00
C LEU A 47 -13.17 1.73 -2.43
N LEU A 48 -13.59 2.03 -3.66
CA LEU A 48 -13.60 3.40 -4.18
C LEU A 48 -15.00 4.05 -4.10
N PRO A 49 -15.08 5.39 -3.94
CA PRO A 49 -14.02 6.27 -3.44
C PRO A 49 -13.72 6.00 -1.95
N SER A 50 -12.49 6.23 -1.51
CA SER A 50 -12.10 6.09 -0.10
C SER A 50 -10.95 7.03 0.27
N THR A 51 -10.99 7.53 1.50
CA THR A 51 -9.90 8.29 2.13
C THR A 51 -9.09 7.35 3.02
N VAL A 52 -7.78 7.36 2.83
CA VAL A 52 -6.84 6.52 3.57
C VAL A 52 -5.80 7.36 4.30
N ALA A 53 -5.33 6.85 5.44
CA ALA A 53 -4.15 7.34 6.12
C ALA A 53 -2.94 6.53 5.66
N PHE A 54 -1.87 7.22 5.29
CA PHE A 54 -0.57 6.62 5.00
C PHE A 54 0.39 6.92 6.15
N SER A 55 1.12 5.91 6.61
CA SER A 55 2.19 6.08 7.58
C SER A 55 3.45 5.35 7.14
N SER A 56 4.60 5.95 7.46
CA SER A 56 5.91 5.38 7.24
C SER A 56 6.77 5.62 8.49
N ARG A 57 7.49 4.60 8.94
CA ARG A 57 8.45 4.72 10.04
C ARG A 57 9.80 4.09 9.67
N PRO A 58 10.92 4.64 10.14
CA PRO A 58 12.21 4.00 9.97
C PRO A 58 12.24 2.60 10.60
N SER A 59 13.10 1.75 10.06
CA SER A 59 13.49 0.44 10.57
C SER A 59 15.00 0.27 10.35
N GLU A 60 15.59 -0.80 10.88
CA GLU A 60 17.05 -1.03 10.84
C GLU A 60 17.67 -0.94 9.43
N THR A 61 16.94 -1.37 8.39
CA THR A 61 17.46 -1.50 7.00
C THR A 61 16.64 -0.73 5.97
N GLY A 62 15.76 0.17 6.43
CA GLY A 62 14.84 0.88 5.54
C GLY A 62 13.58 1.35 6.25
N TRP A 63 12.41 1.11 5.66
CA TRP A 63 11.13 1.67 6.12
C TRP A 63 10.06 0.63 6.29
N ILE A 64 9.21 0.81 7.30
CA ILE A 64 7.94 0.11 7.45
C ILE A 64 6.83 1.08 7.04
N VAL A 65 5.95 0.61 6.15
CA VAL A 65 4.83 1.39 5.63
C VAL A 65 3.50 0.74 5.96
N ALA A 66 2.48 1.56 6.18
CA ALA A 66 1.12 1.09 6.35
C ALA A 66 0.12 2.04 5.70
N VAL A 67 -0.98 1.46 5.21
CA VAL A 67 -2.17 2.17 4.75
C VAL A 67 -3.37 1.63 5.49
N SER A 68 -4.14 2.53 6.11
CA SER A 68 -5.39 2.20 6.78
C SER A 68 -6.51 3.13 6.31
N HIS A 69 -7.75 2.70 6.48
CA HIS A 69 -8.90 3.56 6.23
C HIS A 69 -8.89 4.73 7.23
N ALA A 70 -8.99 5.97 6.74
CA ALA A 70 -8.77 7.15 7.57
C ALA A 70 -9.75 7.25 8.76
N ALA A 71 -11.02 6.88 8.56
CA ALA A 71 -12.05 7.01 9.58
C ALA A 71 -12.16 5.80 10.52
N THR A 72 -11.73 4.61 10.10
CA THR A 72 -11.99 3.36 10.85
C THR A 72 -10.72 2.63 11.26
N GLY A 73 -9.56 3.05 10.79
CA GLY A 73 -8.29 2.37 11.04
C GLY A 73 -8.13 1.01 10.37
N ARG A 74 -9.13 0.55 9.58
CA ARG A 74 -9.06 -0.77 8.93
C ARG A 74 -7.81 -0.87 8.04
N PRO A 75 -6.94 -1.87 8.25
CA PRO A 75 -5.71 -1.98 7.46
C PRO A 75 -6.01 -2.42 6.03
N HIS A 76 -5.38 -1.77 5.07
CA HIS A 76 -5.43 -2.12 3.64
C HIS A 76 -4.11 -2.68 3.15
N LEU A 77 -3.00 -2.09 3.58
CA LEU A 77 -1.65 -2.49 3.20
C LEU A 77 -0.72 -2.36 4.38
N THR A 78 0.15 -3.34 4.58
CA THR A 78 1.37 -3.22 5.38
C THR A 78 2.54 -3.61 4.52
N GLY A 79 3.71 -3.00 4.73
CA GLY A 79 4.87 -3.34 3.93
C GLY A 79 6.18 -2.88 4.53
N ARG A 80 7.25 -3.32 3.89
CA ARG A 80 8.62 -2.94 4.17
C ARG A 80 9.31 -2.54 2.88
N VAL A 81 10.14 -1.51 2.96
CA VAL A 81 10.98 -1.03 1.86
C VAL A 81 12.41 -1.06 2.37
N ASP A 82 13.19 -2.00 1.87
CA ASP A 82 14.57 -2.23 2.28
C ASP A 82 15.53 -1.82 1.17
N GLU A 83 16.71 -1.34 1.55
CA GLU A 83 17.79 -1.12 0.60
C GLU A 83 18.23 -2.44 -0.03
N ARG A 84 18.46 -2.43 -1.34
CA ARG A 84 18.96 -3.60 -2.07
C ARG A 84 20.48 -3.61 -2.02
N VAL A 85 21.04 -4.39 -1.09
CA VAL A 85 22.47 -4.69 -1.10
C VAL A 85 22.75 -5.62 -2.29
N LEU A 86 23.48 -5.13 -3.29
CA LEU A 86 24.03 -5.97 -4.35
C LEU A 86 25.04 -6.91 -3.68
N ARG A 87 24.73 -8.21 -3.65
CA ARG A 87 25.70 -9.25 -3.34
C ARG A 87 26.51 -9.57 -4.59
#